data_AF-A0A835Q6H3-F1
#
_entry.id   AF-A0A835Q6H3-F1
#
_cell.length_a   1.000
_cell.length_b   1.000
_cell.length_c   1.000
_cell.angle_alpha   90.00
_cell.angle_beta   90.00
_cell.angle_gamma   90.00
#
_symmetry.space_group_name_H-M   'P 1'
#
loop_
_entity.id
_entity.type
_entity.pdbx_description
1 polymer ?
#
loop_
_entity_poly.entity_id
_entity_poly.type
_entity_poly.pdbx_seq_one_letter_code
_entity_poly.pdbx_strand_id
1 'polypeptide(L)'
;MAVETISLPSIDLANFPANLEKLTAAATGHEISMELMTEAWAAASSFSRLSDDIKLRNRDIIYGSGFMSFGDLMPLLESFVVYDATSTADVLAFCSSMEASTINVDVLTVDIASKVAEGLACVGCSFQDWPCTTSLNVFHFAEESIGLDAAELRTDSG
;
A
#
# COMPACT_ATOMS: atom_id res chain seq x y z
N MET A 1 -22.95 -9.78 25.56
CA MET A 1 -22.68 -10.19 24.17
C MET A 1 -21.28 -10.78 24.17
N ALA A 2 -21.11 -12.01 23.66
CA ALA A 2 -19.77 -12.59 23.54
C ALA A 2 -18.99 -11.77 22.51
N VAL A 3 -17.80 -11.31 22.88
CA VAL A 3 -16.86 -10.73 21.92
C VAL A 3 -16.37 -11.91 21.07
N GLU A 4 -16.80 -11.99 19.83
CA GLU A 4 -16.20 -12.92 18.88
C GLU A 4 -14.76 -12.47 18.62
N THR A 5 -13.82 -13.30 19.03
CA THR A 5 -12.40 -13.05 18.83
C THR A 5 -12.05 -13.41 17.39
N ILE A 6 -11.85 -12.40 16.55
CA ILE A 6 -11.29 -12.60 15.21
C ILE A 6 -9.80 -12.93 15.37
N SER A 7 -9.37 -14.07 14.83
CA SER A 7 -7.97 -14.50 14.81
C SER A 7 -7.42 -14.37 13.39
N LEU A 8 -6.42 -13.51 13.20
CA LEU A 8 -5.75 -13.36 11.91
C LEU A 8 -4.71 -14.47 11.73
N PRO A 9 -4.78 -15.29 10.66
CA PRO A 9 -3.82 -16.36 10.43
C PRO A 9 -2.48 -15.80 9.90
N SER A 10 -1.37 -16.25 10.46
CA SER A 10 -0.03 -16.01 9.90
C SER A 10 0.33 -17.11 8.89
N ILE A 11 0.82 -16.72 7.71
CA ILE A 11 1.16 -17.63 6.60
C ILE A 11 2.62 -17.43 6.22
N ASP A 12 3.40 -18.51 6.26
CA ASP A 12 4.78 -18.52 5.81
C ASP A 12 4.82 -18.83 4.31
N LEU A 13 5.06 -17.80 3.49
CA LEU A 13 5.14 -17.93 2.04
C LEU A 13 6.43 -18.61 1.55
N ALA A 14 7.48 -18.71 2.39
CA ALA A 14 8.70 -19.42 2.03
C ALA A 14 8.50 -20.95 2.05
N ASN A 15 7.53 -21.43 2.83
CA ASN A 15 7.18 -22.84 2.93
C ASN A 15 6.04 -23.24 1.96
N PHE A 16 6.18 -22.86 0.70
CA PHE A 16 5.27 -23.28 -0.39
C PHE A 16 5.76 -24.60 -1.01
N PRO A 17 4.89 -25.56 -1.39
CA PRO A 17 3.42 -25.51 -1.44
C PRO A 17 2.69 -25.95 -0.17
N ALA A 18 3.41 -26.26 0.93
CA ALA A 18 2.80 -26.81 2.15
C ALA A 18 1.75 -25.89 2.79
N ASN A 19 1.82 -24.57 2.54
CA ASN A 19 0.86 -23.58 3.02
C ASN A 19 -0.24 -23.19 2.03
N LEU A 20 -0.38 -23.88 0.89
CA LEU A 20 -1.36 -23.52 -0.15
C LEU A 20 -2.80 -23.50 0.36
N GLU A 21 -3.24 -24.55 1.07
CA GLU A 21 -4.59 -24.64 1.62
C GLU A 21 -4.86 -23.53 2.64
N LYS A 22 -3.86 -23.21 3.46
CA LYS A 22 -3.93 -22.13 4.46
C LYS A 22 -4.00 -20.76 3.78
N LEU A 23 -3.23 -20.55 2.72
CA LEU A 23 -3.25 -19.33 1.90
C LEU A 23 -4.60 -19.14 1.22
N THR A 24 -5.15 -20.18 0.58
CA THR A 24 -6.48 -20.12 -0.06
C THR A 24 -7.60 -19.85 0.95
N ALA A 25 -7.49 -20.40 2.17
CA ALA A 25 -8.49 -20.20 3.23
C ALA A 25 -8.42 -18.81 3.90
N ALA A 26 -7.28 -18.12 3.84
CA ALA A 26 -7.02 -16.91 4.61
C ALA A 26 -6.78 -15.64 3.76
N ALA A 27 -6.30 -15.81 2.53
CA ALA A 27 -5.91 -14.80 1.55
C ALA A 27 -5.63 -13.39 2.12
N THR A 28 -4.51 -13.23 2.85
CA THR A 28 -3.63 -12.03 2.85
C THR A 28 -2.36 -12.26 3.70
N GLY A 29 -1.27 -11.58 3.34
CA GLY A 29 -0.08 -11.35 4.17
C GLY A 29 1.23 -11.99 3.65
N HIS A 30 2.30 -11.19 3.58
CA HIS A 30 3.63 -11.61 3.11
C HIS A 30 4.75 -11.01 3.95
N GLU A 31 5.96 -11.56 3.83
CA GLU A 31 7.18 -11.05 4.46
C GLU A 31 7.84 -10.03 3.53
N ILE A 32 7.75 -8.74 3.87
CA ILE A 32 8.48 -7.66 3.19
C ILE A 32 9.89 -7.60 3.77
N SER A 33 10.91 -7.42 2.93
CA SER A 33 12.28 -7.25 3.44
C SER A 33 12.36 -6.03 4.36
N MET A 34 13.10 -6.18 5.47
CA MET A 34 13.32 -5.07 6.41
C MET A 34 14.01 -3.86 5.75
N GLU A 35 14.83 -4.11 4.74
CA GLU A 35 15.48 -3.07 3.94
C GLU A 35 14.44 -2.24 3.19
N LEU A 36 13.52 -2.89 2.47
CA LEU A 36 12.43 -2.20 1.76
C LEU A 36 11.51 -1.44 2.71
N MET A 37 11.17 -2.04 3.86
CA MET A 37 10.38 -1.36 4.89
C MET A 37 11.09 -0.10 5.41
N THR A 38 12.41 -0.17 5.58
CA THR A 38 13.22 0.97 6.04
C THR A 38 13.27 2.07 4.98
N GLU A 39 13.45 1.70 3.71
CA GLU A 39 13.42 2.63 2.58
C GLU A 39 12.05 3.31 2.43
N ALA A 40 10.97 2.53 2.47
CA ALA A 40 9.60 3.04 2.39
C ALA A 40 9.28 3.98 3.57
N TRP A 41 9.71 3.60 4.79
CA TRP A 41 9.56 4.45 5.97
C TRP A 41 10.35 5.77 5.86
N ALA A 42 11.59 5.70 5.37
CA ALA A 42 12.42 6.88 5.15
C ALA A 42 11.80 7.81 4.09
N ALA A 43 11.27 7.26 3.01
CA ALA A 43 10.56 8.01 1.99
C ALA A 43 9.30 8.68 2.56
N ALA A 44 8.42 7.93 3.23
CA ALA A 44 7.23 8.48 3.87
C ALA A 44 7.56 9.58 4.90
N SER A 45 8.61 9.36 5.70
CA SER A 45 9.12 10.35 6.66
C SER A 45 9.67 11.61 6.01
N SER A 46 10.25 11.49 4.80
CA SER A 46 10.72 12.65 4.05
C SER A 46 9.55 13.43 3.44
N PHE A 47 8.54 12.74 2.91
CA PHE A 47 7.38 13.36 2.27
C PHE A 47 6.51 14.11 3.27
N SER A 48 6.35 13.58 4.48
CA SER A 48 5.57 14.24 5.55
C SER A 48 6.17 15.59 5.98
N ARG A 49 7.47 15.80 5.76
CA ARG A 49 8.20 17.02 6.11
C ARG A 49 8.26 18.05 4.98
N LEU A 50 7.77 17.71 3.80
CA LEU A 50 7.68 18.66 2.68
C LEU A 50 6.67 19.75 3.01
N SER A 51 6.88 20.96 2.47
CA SER A 51 5.86 22.02 2.54
C SER A 51 4.66 21.68 1.67
N ASP A 52 3.49 22.20 2.04
CA ASP A 52 2.25 21.97 1.29
C ASP A 52 2.37 22.38 -0.18
N ASP A 53 3.09 23.48 -0.46
CA ASP A 53 3.38 23.93 -1.83
C ASP A 53 4.14 22.88 -2.65
N ILE A 54 5.04 22.10 -2.03
CA ILE A 54 5.78 21.03 -2.73
C ILE A 54 4.87 19.81 -2.89
N LYS A 55 4.14 19.41 -1.85
CA LYS A 55 3.20 18.28 -1.91
C LYS A 55 2.17 18.48 -3.03
N LEU A 56 1.65 19.69 -3.19
CA LEU A 56 0.65 20.03 -4.21
C LEU A 56 1.19 20.04 -5.65
N ARG A 57 2.52 20.06 -5.87
CA ARG A 57 3.09 20.04 -7.23
C ARG A 57 2.81 18.74 -7.96
N ASN A 58 2.66 17.63 -7.25
CA ASN A 58 2.42 16.34 -7.88
C ASN A 58 0.93 16.08 -8.17
N ARG A 59 0.04 17.01 -7.81
CA ARG A 59 -1.39 16.90 -8.08
C ARG A 59 -1.60 16.98 -9.59
N ASP A 60 -2.26 15.97 -10.14
CA ASP A 60 -2.66 15.89 -11.55
C ASP A 60 -1.52 15.68 -12.57
N ILE A 61 -0.31 15.30 -12.14
CA ILE A 61 0.79 14.95 -13.09
C ILE A 61 0.54 13.59 -13.74
N ILE A 62 0.13 12.61 -12.94
CA ILE A 62 -0.19 11.25 -13.39
C ILE A 62 -1.62 10.97 -12.93
N TYR A 63 -2.48 10.54 -13.86
CA TYR A 63 -3.87 10.26 -13.56
C TYR A 63 -3.98 9.21 -12.42
N GLY A 64 -4.77 9.52 -11.39
CA GLY A 64 -4.93 8.65 -10.22
C GLY A 64 -3.75 8.63 -9.24
N SER A 65 -2.68 9.38 -9.51
CA SER A 65 -1.53 9.54 -8.61
C SER A 65 -1.46 10.96 -8.07
N GLY A 66 -0.68 11.12 -7.00
CA GLY A 66 -0.38 12.41 -6.41
C GLY A 66 -0.63 12.45 -4.91
N PHE A 67 -0.48 13.65 -4.36
CA PHE A 67 -0.84 14.01 -3.01
C PHE A 67 -2.36 14.16 -2.92
N MET A 68 -2.93 13.49 -1.92
CA MET A 68 -4.33 13.55 -1.58
C MET A 68 -4.47 13.98 -0.12
N SER A 69 -5.19 15.08 0.06
CA SER A 69 -5.80 15.44 1.34
C SER A 69 -7.28 15.09 1.26
N PHE A 70 -7.78 14.43 2.29
CA PHE A 70 -9.17 13.97 2.35
C PHE A 70 -10.11 14.98 3.01
N GLY A 71 -9.60 16.18 3.35
CA GLY A 71 -10.38 17.25 3.98
C GLY A 71 -11.10 16.76 5.25
N ASP A 72 -12.35 17.19 5.40
CA ASP A 72 -13.16 16.86 6.58
C ASP A 72 -13.53 15.37 6.71
N LEU A 73 -13.39 14.58 5.63
CA LEU A 73 -13.76 13.15 5.65
C LEU A 73 -12.73 12.33 6.44
N MET A 74 -11.44 12.61 6.26
CA MET A 74 -10.35 11.99 7.00
C MET A 74 -9.31 13.06 7.33
N PRO A 75 -9.60 13.94 8.32
CA PRO A 75 -8.81 15.14 8.58
C PRO A 75 -7.41 14.85 9.12
N LEU A 76 -7.20 13.64 9.66
CA LEU A 76 -5.92 13.19 10.19
C LEU A 76 -5.04 12.55 9.11
N LEU A 77 -5.56 12.31 7.91
CA LEU A 77 -4.89 11.52 6.88
C LEU A 77 -4.44 12.40 5.71
N GLU A 78 -3.16 12.30 5.40
CA GLU A 78 -2.58 12.67 4.11
C GLU A 78 -2.09 11.41 3.40
N SER A 79 -2.26 11.36 2.07
CA SER A 79 -1.79 10.23 1.27
C SER A 79 -0.99 10.68 0.07
N PHE A 80 0.03 9.91 -0.28
CA PHE A 80 0.86 10.05 -1.46
C PHE A 80 0.71 8.78 -2.28
N VAL A 81 0.04 8.87 -3.43
CA VAL A 81 -0.39 7.70 -4.20
C VAL A 81 0.31 7.67 -5.55
N VAL A 82 0.77 6.48 -5.94
CA VAL A 82 1.22 6.15 -7.30
C VAL A 82 0.28 5.09 -7.84
N TYR A 83 -0.46 5.41 -8.92
CA TYR A 83 -1.49 4.54 -9.48
C TYR A 83 -0.90 3.26 -10.07
N ASP A 84 0.15 3.38 -10.90
CA ASP A 84 0.89 2.26 -11.45
C ASP A 84 2.32 2.26 -10.94
N ALA A 85 2.51 1.64 -9.78
CA ALA A 85 3.80 1.46 -9.16
C ALA A 85 4.68 0.41 -9.87
N THR A 86 4.14 -0.31 -10.87
CA THR A 86 4.94 -1.20 -11.72
C THR A 86 5.68 -0.42 -12.82
N SER A 87 5.19 0.77 -13.18
CA SER A 87 5.87 1.68 -14.09
C SER A 87 6.99 2.45 -13.38
N THR A 88 8.25 2.07 -13.67
CA THR A 88 9.42 2.81 -13.19
C THR A 88 9.39 4.28 -13.63
N ALA A 89 8.83 4.57 -14.82
CA ALA A 89 8.71 5.94 -15.31
C ALA A 89 7.74 6.76 -14.44
N ASP A 90 6.62 6.18 -14.04
CA ASP A 90 5.60 6.84 -13.22
C ASP A 90 6.12 7.08 -11.80
N VAL A 91 6.78 6.09 -11.21
CA VAL A 91 7.43 6.21 -9.89
C VAL A 91 8.51 7.31 -9.91
N LEU A 92 9.35 7.35 -10.95
CA LEU A 92 10.39 8.38 -11.08
C LEU A 92 9.80 9.78 -11.29
N ALA A 93 8.78 9.91 -12.14
CA ALA A 93 8.12 11.19 -12.38
C ALA A 93 7.46 11.72 -11.10
N PHE A 94 6.80 10.84 -10.35
CA PHE A 94 6.21 11.13 -9.06
C PHE A 94 7.24 11.62 -8.04
N CYS A 95 8.31 10.85 -7.80
CA CYS A 95 9.36 11.25 -6.84
C CYS A 95 10.06 12.55 -7.26
N SER A 96 10.33 12.72 -8.57
CA SER A 96 10.98 13.92 -9.10
C SER A 96 10.15 15.19 -8.89
N SER A 97 8.82 15.09 -9.03
CA SER A 97 7.92 16.23 -8.84
C SER A 97 7.91 16.77 -7.40
N MET A 98 8.25 15.92 -6.43
CA MET A 98 8.34 16.26 -5.01
C MET A 98 9.79 16.45 -4.53
N GLU A 99 10.76 16.45 -5.45
CA GLU A 99 12.20 16.55 -5.14
C GLU A 99 12.68 15.48 -4.14
N ALA A 100 12.11 14.29 -4.22
CA ALA A 100 12.33 13.24 -3.23
C ALA A 100 13.03 12.00 -3.82
N SER A 101 13.58 11.15 -2.94
CA SER A 101 14.22 9.91 -3.35
C SER A 101 13.22 8.94 -3.97
N THR A 102 13.67 8.18 -4.97
CA THR A 102 12.88 7.11 -5.59
C THR A 102 12.45 6.09 -4.53
N ILE A 103 11.17 5.74 -4.53
CA ILE A 103 10.66 4.63 -3.75
C ILE A 103 10.85 3.33 -4.53
N ASN A 104 11.38 2.31 -3.88
CA ASN A 104 11.36 0.97 -4.44
C ASN A 104 10.01 0.34 -4.09
N VAL A 105 9.31 -0.16 -5.09
CA VAL A 105 8.04 -0.86 -4.90
C VAL A 105 8.27 -2.30 -5.29
N ASP A 106 8.34 -3.17 -4.29
CA ASP A 106 8.44 -4.61 -4.53
C ASP A 106 7.09 -5.11 -5.02
N VAL A 107 7.08 -5.75 -6.19
CA VAL A 107 5.86 -6.24 -6.86
C VAL A 107 5.48 -7.63 -6.36
N LEU A 108 5.68 -7.87 -5.06
CA LEU A 108 5.33 -9.11 -4.36
C LEU A 108 3.82 -9.43 -4.47
N THR A 109 3.00 -8.42 -4.73
CA THR A 109 1.56 -8.54 -5.02
C THR A 109 1.28 -9.50 -6.18
N VAL A 110 2.09 -9.49 -7.26
CA VAL A 110 1.88 -10.36 -8.43
C VAL A 110 2.19 -11.83 -8.10
N ASP A 111 3.23 -12.07 -7.29
CA ASP A 111 3.56 -13.43 -6.84
C ASP A 111 2.47 -14.00 -5.92
N ILE A 112 1.94 -13.19 -5.00
CA ILE A 112 0.83 -13.60 -4.13
C ILE A 112 -0.43 -13.89 -4.96
N ALA A 113 -0.78 -13.01 -5.89
CA ALA A 113 -1.93 -13.21 -6.77
C ALA A 113 -1.80 -14.51 -7.57
N SER A 114 -0.58 -14.81 -8.05
CA SER A 114 -0.27 -16.05 -8.77
C SER A 114 -0.42 -17.30 -7.88
N LYS A 115 0.08 -17.25 -6.64
CA LYS A 115 -0.06 -18.36 -5.67
C LYS A 115 -1.50 -18.60 -5.24
N VAL A 116 -2.29 -17.53 -5.07
CA VAL A 116 -3.73 -17.64 -4.80
C VAL A 116 -4.45 -18.26 -6.00
N ALA A 117 -4.13 -17.83 -7.22
CA ALA A 117 -4.69 -18.40 -8.43
C ALA A 117 -4.35 -19.90 -8.59
N GLU A 118 -3.12 -20.30 -8.29
CA GLU A 118 -2.70 -21.70 -8.25
C GLU A 118 -3.51 -22.51 -7.22
N GLY A 119 -3.71 -21.95 -6.02
CA GLY A 119 -4.51 -22.58 -4.95
C GLY A 119 -5.99 -22.75 -5.29
N LEU A 120 -6.49 -21.92 -6.20
CA LEU A 120 -7.84 -22.00 -6.76
C LEU A 120 -7.91 -22.82 -8.06
N ALA A 121 -6.80 -23.45 -8.48
CA ALA A 121 -6.67 -24.18 -9.74
C ALA A 121 -7.02 -23.35 -10.99
N CYS A 122 -6.75 -22.04 -10.95
CA CYS A 122 -6.91 -21.10 -12.06
C CYS A 122 -5.80 -21.35 -13.11
N VAL A 123 -6.17 -21.84 -14.30
CA VAL A 123 -5.20 -22.12 -15.37
C VAL A 123 -5.12 -20.96 -16.35
N GLY A 124 -3.89 -20.53 -16.68
CA GLY A 124 -3.65 -19.46 -17.66
C GLY A 124 -3.89 -18.05 -17.13
N CYS A 125 -4.03 -17.89 -15.81
CA CYS A 125 -4.23 -16.61 -15.14
C CYS A 125 -2.88 -15.90 -15.01
N SER A 126 -2.78 -14.65 -15.49
CA SER A 126 -1.59 -13.81 -15.36
C SER A 126 -1.97 -12.44 -14.81
N PHE A 127 -1.18 -11.96 -13.87
CA PHE A 127 -1.38 -10.67 -13.19
C PHE A 127 -0.23 -9.69 -13.46
N GLN A 128 0.71 -10.04 -14.34
CA GLN A 128 1.93 -9.25 -14.59
C GLN A 128 1.64 -7.85 -15.13
N ASP A 129 0.58 -7.70 -15.92
CA ASP A 129 0.21 -6.42 -16.54
C ASP A 129 -0.84 -5.64 -15.72
N TRP A 130 -1.14 -6.08 -14.48
CA TRP A 130 -2.10 -5.39 -13.65
C TRP A 130 -1.46 -4.16 -13.00
N PRO A 131 -2.07 -2.96 -13.15
CA PRO A 131 -1.56 -1.78 -12.47
C PRO A 131 -1.66 -2.00 -10.96
N CYS A 132 -0.56 -1.73 -10.26
CA CYS A 132 -0.50 -1.86 -8.80
C CYS A 132 -0.42 -0.48 -8.17
N THR A 133 -1.42 -0.11 -7.37
CA THR A 133 -1.41 1.17 -6.67
C THR A 133 -0.62 1.07 -5.37
N THR A 134 0.34 1.98 -5.17
CA THR A 134 1.05 2.14 -3.90
C THR A 134 0.66 3.46 -3.26
N SER A 135 0.33 3.43 -1.97
CA SER A 135 0.03 4.63 -1.18
C SER A 135 0.92 4.72 0.05
N LEU A 136 1.54 5.88 0.27
CA LEU A 136 2.17 6.23 1.55
C LEU A 136 1.20 7.11 2.33
N ASN A 137 0.70 6.59 3.45
CA ASN A 137 -0.29 7.25 4.28
C ASN A 137 0.38 7.84 5.53
N VAL A 138 0.13 9.12 5.79
CA VAL A 138 0.65 9.85 6.94
C VAL A 138 -0.52 10.24 7.82
N PHE A 139 -0.48 9.80 9.08
CA PHE A 139 -1.48 10.12 10.09
C PHE A 139 -0.95 11.16 11.07
N HIS A 140 -1.66 12.29 11.16
CA HIS A 140 -1.28 13.44 11.98
C HIS A 140 -2.00 13.43 13.32
N PHE A 141 -1.60 12.52 14.22
CA PHE A 141 -2.19 12.42 15.55
C PHE A 141 -1.73 13.53 16.49
N ALA A 142 -2.67 14.05 17.28
CA ALA A 142 -2.47 14.98 18.39
C ALA A 142 -3.26 14.53 19.64
N GLU A 143 -3.08 15.18 20.79
CA GLU A 143 -3.80 14.81 22.03
C GLU A 143 -5.32 14.83 21.84
N GLU A 144 -5.82 15.78 21.05
CA GLU A 144 -7.24 15.95 20.74
C GLU A 144 -7.80 14.84 19.84
N SER A 145 -6.93 14.09 19.17
CA SER A 145 -7.32 12.99 18.28
C SER A 145 -7.43 11.63 18.99
N ILE A 146 -7.09 11.57 20.28
CA ILE A 146 -7.15 10.32 21.05
C ILE A 146 -8.60 9.82 21.11
N GLY A 147 -8.82 8.61 20.59
CA GLY A 147 -10.14 7.97 20.52
C GLY A 147 -10.96 8.32 19.27
N LEU A 148 -10.40 9.10 18.34
CA LEU A 148 -11.00 9.32 17.02
C LEU A 148 -10.53 8.27 16.02
N ASP A 149 -11.40 7.93 15.08
CA ASP A 149 -11.04 7.10 13.93
C ASP A 149 -10.25 7.93 12.91
N ALA A 150 -9.03 7.48 12.61
CA ALA A 150 -8.12 8.17 11.69
C ALA A 150 -8.50 7.96 10.21
N ALA A 151 -9.26 6.91 9.94
CA ALA A 151 -9.79 6.56 8.64
C ALA A 151 -11.16 5.88 8.82
N GLU A 152 -12.05 6.05 7.85
CA GLU A 152 -13.36 5.42 7.87
C GLU A 152 -13.26 3.90 7.66
N LEU A 153 -14.16 3.14 8.28
CA LEU A 153 -14.30 1.71 8.02
C LEU A 153 -14.67 1.47 6.55
N ARG A 154 -13.80 0.78 5.81
CA ARG A 154 -13.97 0.50 4.38
C ARG A 154 -13.36 -0.83 3.97
N THR A 155 -13.76 -1.30 2.80
CA THR A 155 -13.05 -2.36 2.06
C THR A 155 -12.24 -1.72 0.94
N ASP A 156 -11.08 -2.30 0.65
CA ASP A 156 -10.34 -1.93 -0.55
C ASP A 156 -11.10 -2.39 -1.80
N SER A 157 -10.95 -1.64 -2.90
CA SER A 157 -11.68 -1.88 -4.15
C SER A 157 -10.93 -2.74 -5.15
N GLY A 158 -9.64 -2.99 -4.90
CA GLY A 158 -8.76 -3.81 -5.73
C GLY A 158 -8.86 -5.29 -5.43
#